data_AF-A0A251UJD0-F1
#
_entry.id   AF-A0A251UJD0-F1
#
_cell.length_a   1.000
_cell.length_b   1.000
_cell.length_c   1.000
_cell.angle_alpha   90.00
_cell.angle_beta   90.00
_cell.angle_gamma   90.00
#
_symmetry.space_group_name_H-M   'P 1'
#
loop_
_entity.id
_entity.type
_entity.pdbx_description
1 polymer ?
#
loop_
_entity_poly.entity_id
_entity_poly.type
_entity_poly.pdbx_seq_one_letter_code
_entity_poly.pdbx_strand_id
1 'polypeptide(L)'
;MLRDESACNTYNYGDSDYWDARYLNESAFDWYQRYDALRPFLRKYIPISSRLLMVGCGNAVISEDMVKDGYESIMNVDISCVAIEMMRRKYEHVPQLEYVQMDVRDMGFFLDNSFDGVIDKGTLDALMCGTNGPTSASQMLGEVSRILKPGGVYMLITYGDPKARMTHINRPTYNWKIELYIIPRPGFQKPAGSTSSPKSYLSPVPINENGMLPADYVLEDPDSHFIYVCTKRGDNSDLSESLTVDI
;
A
#
# COMPACT_ATOMS: atom_id res chain seq x y z
N MET A 1 -27.34 -22.98 -20.23
CA MET A 1 -25.87 -22.85 -20.12
C MET A 1 -25.57 -22.50 -18.67
N LEU A 2 -25.08 -23.49 -17.92
CA LEU A 2 -24.60 -23.29 -16.55
C LEU A 2 -23.36 -22.40 -16.62
N ARG A 3 -23.34 -21.31 -15.84
CA ARG A 3 -22.11 -20.54 -15.63
C ARG A 3 -21.15 -21.44 -14.88
N ASP A 4 -20.00 -21.65 -15.48
CA ASP A 4 -18.88 -22.32 -14.86
C ASP A 4 -18.30 -21.40 -13.79
N GLU A 5 -18.60 -21.69 -12.52
CA GLU A 5 -18.08 -21.00 -11.34
C GLU A 5 -16.68 -21.50 -10.93
N SER A 6 -15.97 -22.25 -11.78
CA SER A 6 -14.69 -22.91 -11.43
C SER A 6 -13.41 -22.14 -11.79
N ALA A 7 -13.49 -20.91 -12.30
CA ALA A 7 -12.28 -20.12 -12.66
C ALA A 7 -11.66 -19.34 -11.47
N CYS A 8 -11.81 -19.83 -10.23
CA CYS A 8 -11.13 -19.27 -9.06
C CYS A 8 -9.91 -20.13 -8.71
N ASN A 9 -8.72 -19.52 -8.82
CA ASN A 9 -7.39 -20.00 -8.39
C ASN A 9 -6.72 -21.18 -9.14
N THR A 10 -5.98 -20.85 -10.20
CA THR A 10 -4.84 -21.67 -10.65
C THR A 10 -3.46 -21.08 -10.31
N TYR A 11 -3.40 -19.84 -9.78
CA TYR A 11 -2.14 -19.15 -9.49
C TYR A 11 -2.06 -18.75 -8.02
N ASN A 12 -1.05 -19.26 -7.29
CA ASN A 12 -0.79 -18.91 -5.89
C ASN A 12 0.07 -17.64 -5.81
N TYR A 13 -0.57 -16.46 -5.83
CA TYR A 13 0.13 -15.17 -5.77
C TYR A 13 0.84 -14.89 -4.43
N GLY A 14 0.68 -15.75 -3.42
CA GLY A 14 1.44 -15.69 -2.17
C GLY A 14 2.75 -16.50 -2.18
N ASP A 15 3.10 -17.12 -3.31
CA ASP A 15 4.24 -18.02 -3.46
C ASP A 15 5.38 -17.38 -4.24
N SER A 16 6.62 -17.58 -3.79
CA SER A 16 7.82 -17.08 -4.50
C SER A 16 7.97 -17.70 -5.87
N ASP A 17 7.64 -18.99 -6.03
CA ASP A 17 7.85 -19.71 -7.29
C ASP A 17 7.02 -19.10 -8.44
N TYR A 18 5.80 -18.63 -8.12
CA TYR A 18 4.96 -17.92 -9.07
C TYR A 18 5.62 -16.62 -9.55
N TRP A 19 6.14 -15.83 -8.59
CA TRP A 19 6.73 -14.53 -8.88
C TRP A 19 8.08 -14.65 -9.58
N ASP A 20 8.93 -15.58 -9.15
CA ASP A 20 10.22 -15.87 -9.81
C ASP A 20 10.01 -16.23 -11.29
N ALA A 21 9.05 -17.12 -11.58
CA ALA A 21 8.72 -17.50 -12.95
C ALA A 21 8.23 -16.31 -13.79
N ARG A 22 7.45 -15.40 -13.19
CA ARG A 22 6.97 -14.18 -13.85
C ARG A 22 8.12 -13.21 -14.15
N TYR A 23 8.96 -12.92 -13.16
CA TYR A 23 10.02 -11.91 -13.28
C TYR A 23 11.16 -12.35 -14.22
N LEU A 24 11.32 -13.65 -14.48
CA LEU A 24 12.23 -14.13 -15.53
C LEU A 24 11.81 -13.73 -16.95
N ASN A 25 10.51 -13.48 -17.18
CA ASN A 25 9.94 -13.34 -18.52
C ASN A 25 9.36 -11.95 -18.81
N GLU A 26 9.26 -11.08 -17.81
CA GLU A 26 8.60 -9.78 -17.94
C GLU A 26 9.53 -8.60 -17.67
N SER A 27 9.34 -7.52 -18.43
CA SER A 27 9.99 -6.23 -18.21
C SER A 27 9.40 -5.50 -17.00
N ALA A 28 10.04 -4.40 -16.59
CA ALA A 28 9.60 -3.59 -15.45
C ALA A 28 8.12 -3.21 -15.54
N PHE A 29 7.34 -3.51 -14.51
CA PHE A 29 5.91 -3.28 -14.48
C PHE A 29 5.48 -2.64 -13.15
N ASP A 30 4.73 -1.54 -13.24
CA ASP A 30 4.08 -0.93 -12.08
C ASP A 30 2.61 -1.31 -12.05
N TRP A 31 2.25 -2.15 -11.08
CA TRP A 31 0.86 -2.35 -10.73
C TRP A 31 0.23 -1.05 -10.22
N TYR A 32 -1.04 -0.86 -10.58
CA TYR A 32 -1.91 0.28 -10.24
C TYR A 32 -1.46 1.63 -10.79
N GLN A 33 -0.96 2.51 -9.93
CA GLN A 33 -0.58 3.88 -10.24
C GLN A 33 0.94 3.99 -10.43
N ARG A 34 1.35 4.89 -11.32
CA ARG A 34 2.74 5.35 -11.43
C ARG A 34 3.04 6.42 -10.38
N TYR A 35 4.32 6.67 -10.14
CA TYR A 35 4.77 7.63 -9.14
C TYR A 35 4.11 9.01 -9.31
N ASP A 36 4.02 9.54 -10.53
CA ASP A 36 3.45 10.88 -10.79
C ASP A 36 2.04 11.08 -10.21
N ALA A 37 1.19 10.04 -10.30
CA ALA A 37 -0.16 10.08 -9.75
C ALA A 37 -0.18 9.93 -8.21
N LEU A 38 0.78 9.19 -7.64
CA LEU A 38 0.90 8.96 -6.20
C LEU A 38 1.66 10.07 -5.47
N ARG A 39 2.50 10.83 -6.19
CA ARG A 39 3.38 11.86 -5.66
C ARG A 39 2.69 12.85 -4.72
N PRO A 40 1.49 13.39 -5.01
CA PRO A 40 0.80 14.30 -4.10
C PRO A 40 0.50 13.68 -2.72
N PHE A 41 0.13 12.40 -2.69
CA PHE A 41 -0.17 11.67 -1.45
C PHE A 41 1.11 11.34 -0.70
N LEU A 42 2.11 10.78 -1.39
CA LEU A 42 3.41 10.45 -0.81
C LEU A 42 4.04 11.69 -0.18
N ARG A 43 4.12 12.80 -0.92
CA ARG A 43 4.67 14.07 -0.40
C ARG A 43 3.88 14.67 0.77
N LYS A 44 2.57 14.42 0.83
CA LYS A 44 1.72 14.93 1.93
C LYS A 44 1.99 14.19 3.23
N TYR A 45 2.21 12.88 3.17
CA TYR A 45 2.23 12.01 4.35
C TYR A 45 3.61 11.51 4.74
N ILE A 46 4.56 11.52 3.80
CA ILE A 46 5.87 10.90 3.96
C ILE A 46 6.96 11.92 3.58
N PRO A 47 7.64 12.53 4.57
CA PRO A 47 8.80 13.38 4.33
C PRO A 47 9.90 12.67 3.51
N ILE A 48 10.67 13.42 2.71
CA ILE A 48 11.74 12.82 1.88
C ILE A 48 12.90 12.24 2.69
N SER A 49 13.12 12.75 3.89
CA SER A 49 14.12 12.25 4.84
C SER A 49 13.64 11.03 5.64
N SER A 50 12.40 10.57 5.41
CA SER A 50 11.85 9.39 6.06
C SER A 50 12.61 8.14 5.64
N ARG A 51 12.84 7.24 6.60
CA ARG A 51 13.28 5.88 6.30
C ARG A 51 12.08 5.03 5.87
N LEU A 52 12.09 4.58 4.61
CA LEU A 52 10.97 3.90 4.00
C LEU A 52 11.21 2.41 3.76
N LEU A 53 10.13 1.65 3.86
CA LEU A 53 10.06 0.28 3.39
C LEU A 53 9.04 0.16 2.26
N MET A 54 9.47 -0.29 1.09
CA MET A 54 8.62 -0.74 0.00
C MET A 54 8.43 -2.26 0.13
N VAL A 55 7.24 -2.69 0.54
CA VAL A 55 6.91 -4.12 0.66
C VAL A 55 6.48 -4.66 -0.70
N GLY A 56 6.90 -5.89 -1.03
CA GLY A 56 6.64 -6.54 -2.32
C GLY A 56 7.00 -5.66 -3.50
N CYS A 57 8.25 -5.18 -3.55
CA CYS A 57 8.68 -4.17 -4.52
C CYS A 57 8.65 -4.68 -5.98
N GLY A 58 8.73 -6.00 -6.18
CA GLY A 58 8.83 -6.62 -7.49
C GLY A 58 9.91 -5.98 -8.35
N ASN A 59 9.54 -5.68 -9.60
CA ASN A 59 10.36 -4.96 -10.56
C ASN A 59 9.82 -3.54 -10.87
N ALA A 60 9.01 -2.99 -9.97
CA ALA A 60 8.42 -1.65 -10.05
C ALA A 60 9.51 -0.56 -10.06
N VAL A 61 9.26 0.55 -10.75
CA VAL A 61 10.21 1.69 -10.80
C VAL A 61 9.86 2.84 -9.86
N ILE A 62 8.77 2.71 -9.09
CA ILE A 62 8.31 3.74 -8.14
C ILE A 62 9.42 4.22 -7.19
N SER A 63 10.25 3.32 -6.66
CA SER A 63 11.32 3.70 -5.73
C SER A 63 12.41 4.53 -6.40
N GLU A 64 12.74 4.25 -7.67
CA GLU A 64 13.68 5.08 -8.46
C GLU A 64 13.09 6.47 -8.69
N ASP A 65 11.81 6.56 -9.05
CA ASP A 65 11.15 7.85 -9.28
C ASP A 65 11.03 8.67 -7.98
N MET A 66 10.83 8.00 -6.85
CA MET A 66 10.92 8.63 -5.52
C MET A 66 12.32 9.19 -5.25
N VAL A 67 13.38 8.42 -5.51
CA VAL A 67 14.76 8.93 -5.33
C VAL A 67 15.05 10.11 -6.26
N LYS A 68 14.58 10.09 -7.51
CA LYS A 68 14.67 11.24 -8.42
C LYS A 68 13.92 12.46 -7.90
N ASP A 69 12.84 12.26 -7.15
CA ASP A 69 12.10 13.31 -6.45
C ASP A 69 12.71 13.65 -5.07
N GLY A 70 13.86 13.07 -4.70
CA GLY A 70 14.65 13.47 -3.54
C GLY A 70 14.45 12.65 -2.27
N TYR A 71 13.74 11.52 -2.31
CA TYR A 71 13.70 10.59 -1.17
C TYR A 71 15.08 9.98 -0.91
N GLU A 72 15.46 9.88 0.36
CA GLU A 72 16.86 9.67 0.74
C GLU A 72 17.18 8.22 1.15
N SER A 73 16.19 7.45 1.63
CA SER A 73 16.41 6.10 2.15
C SER A 73 15.18 5.20 1.93
N ILE A 74 15.28 4.28 0.98
CA ILE A 74 14.22 3.32 0.64
C ILE A 74 14.78 1.90 0.66
N MET A 75 14.34 1.12 1.65
CA MET A 75 14.51 -0.32 1.70
C MET A 75 13.40 -0.97 0.87
N ASN A 76 13.76 -1.83 -0.08
CA ASN A 76 12.84 -2.56 -0.93
C ASN A 76 12.93 -4.04 -0.60
N VAL A 77 11.79 -4.67 -0.33
CA VAL A 77 11.75 -6.11 -0.04
C VAL A 77 10.77 -6.83 -0.95
N ASP A 78 11.13 -8.05 -1.32
CA ASP A 78 10.28 -8.95 -2.09
C ASP A 78 10.62 -10.40 -1.73
N ILE A 79 9.63 -11.28 -1.84
CA ILE A 79 9.81 -12.72 -1.59
C ILE A 79 10.62 -13.37 -2.75
N SER A 80 10.52 -12.80 -3.95
CA SER A 80 11.22 -13.25 -5.15
C SER A 80 12.71 -12.89 -5.12
N CYS A 81 13.57 -13.90 -5.09
CA CYS A 81 15.02 -13.68 -5.21
C CYS A 81 15.37 -13.12 -6.60
N VAL A 82 14.65 -13.55 -7.64
CA VAL A 82 14.87 -13.09 -9.02
C VAL A 82 14.64 -11.58 -9.14
N ALA A 83 13.52 -11.08 -8.60
CA ALA A 83 13.23 -9.65 -8.58
C ALA A 83 14.33 -8.87 -7.84
N ILE A 84 14.70 -9.33 -6.65
CA ILE A 84 15.71 -8.66 -5.82
C ILE A 84 17.07 -8.63 -6.51
N GLU A 85 17.55 -9.73 -7.07
CA GLU A 85 18.83 -9.76 -7.79
C GLU A 85 18.83 -8.84 -9.00
N MET A 86 17.74 -8.84 -9.78
CA MET A 86 17.58 -7.96 -10.92
C MET A 86 17.64 -6.49 -10.51
N MET A 87 16.90 -6.11 -9.47
CA MET A 87 16.80 -4.72 -9.03
C MET A 87 18.09 -4.24 -8.36
N ARG A 88 18.77 -5.10 -7.59
CA ARG A 88 20.11 -4.82 -7.04
C ARG A 88 21.12 -4.50 -8.14
N ARG A 89 21.17 -5.32 -9.20
CA ARG A 89 22.08 -5.08 -10.33
C ARG A 89 21.72 -3.79 -11.08
N LYS A 90 20.43 -3.55 -11.30
CA LYS A 90 19.95 -2.37 -12.03
C LYS A 90 20.30 -1.05 -11.31
N TYR A 91 20.20 -1.03 -9.98
CA TYR A 91 20.35 0.17 -9.16
C TYR A 91 21.56 0.14 -8.23
N GLU A 92 22.57 -0.67 -8.51
CA GLU A 92 23.80 -0.79 -7.69
C GLU A 92 24.50 0.57 -7.46
N HIS A 93 24.34 1.49 -8.40
CA HIS A 93 24.92 2.84 -8.37
C HIS A 93 24.05 3.89 -7.65
N VAL A 94 22.88 3.51 -7.13
CA VAL A 94 21.92 4.40 -6.45
C VAL A 94 21.90 4.09 -4.95
N PRO A 95 22.73 4.76 -4.12
CA PRO A 95 22.92 4.39 -2.72
C PRO A 95 21.67 4.60 -1.84
N GLN A 96 20.67 5.36 -2.30
CA GLN A 96 19.40 5.55 -1.59
C GLN A 96 18.48 4.31 -1.67
N LEU A 97 18.78 3.38 -2.59
CA LEU A 97 17.98 2.18 -2.83
C LEU A 97 18.69 0.94 -2.31
N GLU A 98 18.10 0.33 -1.29
CA GLU A 98 18.51 -0.98 -0.79
C GLU A 98 17.47 -2.02 -1.18
N TYR A 99 17.91 -3.26 -1.43
CA TYR A 99 17.05 -4.37 -1.85
C TYR A 99 17.43 -5.65 -1.11
N VAL A 100 16.46 -6.28 -0.46
CA VAL A 100 16.64 -7.47 0.36
C VAL A 100 15.53 -8.48 0.07
N GLN A 101 15.89 -9.74 -0.16
CA GLN A 101 14.89 -10.81 -0.23
C GLN A 101 14.30 -11.04 1.15
N MET A 102 12.98 -10.94 1.27
CA MET A 102 12.28 -11.09 2.53
C MET A 102 10.81 -11.43 2.30
N ASP A 103 10.28 -12.30 3.15
CA ASP A 103 8.84 -12.52 3.25
C ASP A 103 8.23 -11.47 4.17
N VAL A 104 7.30 -10.67 3.66
CA VAL A 104 6.67 -9.58 4.43
C VAL A 104 5.79 -10.08 5.58
N ARG A 105 5.50 -11.39 5.65
CA ARG A 105 4.82 -12.05 6.78
C ARG A 105 5.76 -12.28 7.97
N ASP A 106 7.07 -12.22 7.75
CA ASP A 106 8.12 -12.36 8.77
C ASP A 106 9.26 -11.37 8.48
N MET A 107 9.15 -10.18 9.07
CA MET A 107 10.13 -9.10 8.96
C MET A 107 10.97 -8.97 10.23
N GLY A 108 11.23 -10.08 10.94
CA GLY A 108 11.96 -10.11 12.21
C GLY A 108 13.40 -9.57 12.15
N PHE A 109 13.96 -9.41 10.94
CA PHE A 109 15.23 -8.72 10.72
C PHE A 109 15.16 -7.21 11.08
N PHE A 110 13.99 -6.59 10.90
CA PHE A 110 13.79 -5.19 11.23
C PHE A 110 13.35 -5.02 12.68
N LEU A 111 13.97 -4.05 13.36
CA LEU A 111 13.59 -3.67 14.71
C LEU A 111 12.19 -3.03 14.72
N ASP A 112 11.52 -3.13 15.86
CA ASP A 112 10.29 -2.40 16.14
C ASP A 112 10.53 -0.90 16.00
N ASN A 113 9.51 -0.16 15.54
CA ASN A 113 9.56 1.30 15.42
C ASN A 113 10.81 1.82 14.67
N SER A 114 11.18 1.15 13.57
CA SER A 114 12.40 1.45 12.83
C SER A 114 12.15 2.12 11.47
N PHE A 115 10.91 2.18 10.99
CA PHE A 115 10.53 2.87 9.76
C PHE A 115 9.55 4.02 10.00
N ASP A 116 9.73 5.09 9.23
CA ASP A 116 8.85 6.26 9.24
C ASP A 116 7.66 6.06 8.29
N GLY A 117 7.83 5.23 7.26
CA GLY A 117 6.74 4.86 6.37
C GLY A 117 6.93 3.49 5.72
N VAL A 118 5.80 2.85 5.43
CA VAL A 118 5.72 1.60 4.67
C VAL A 118 4.77 1.84 3.50
N ILE A 119 5.23 1.53 2.28
CA ILE A 119 4.44 1.65 1.06
C ILE A 119 4.15 0.25 0.53
N ASP A 120 2.87 -0.04 0.34
CA ASP A 120 2.37 -1.29 -0.22
C ASP A 120 1.57 -0.99 -1.47
N LYS A 121 2.04 -1.51 -2.60
CA LYS A 121 1.41 -1.34 -3.91
C LYS A 121 1.07 -2.69 -4.52
N GLY A 122 0.11 -3.36 -3.89
CA GLY A 122 -0.49 -4.60 -4.38
C GLY A 122 0.05 -5.87 -3.74
N THR A 123 0.92 -5.73 -2.75
CA THR A 123 1.48 -6.87 -2.02
C THR A 123 0.41 -7.50 -1.13
N LEU A 124 -0.38 -6.69 -0.41
CA LEU A 124 -1.51 -7.21 0.35
C LEU A 124 -2.51 -7.93 -0.56
N ASP A 125 -2.79 -7.36 -1.75
CA ASP A 125 -3.69 -7.95 -2.75
C ASP A 125 -3.18 -9.33 -3.20
N ALA A 126 -1.89 -9.44 -3.50
CA ALA A 126 -1.25 -10.70 -3.86
C ALA A 126 -1.38 -11.75 -2.75
N LEU A 127 -1.11 -11.37 -1.49
CA LEU A 127 -1.23 -12.29 -0.35
C LEU A 127 -2.66 -12.78 -0.16
N MET A 128 -3.67 -11.92 -0.34
CA MET A 128 -5.07 -12.31 -0.16
C MET A 128 -5.59 -13.24 -1.25
N CYS A 129 -5.00 -13.22 -2.45
CA CYS A 129 -5.29 -14.19 -3.50
C CYS A 129 -4.61 -15.54 -3.27
N GLY A 130 -3.61 -15.60 -2.39
CA GLY A 130 -2.88 -16.82 -2.04
C GLY A 130 -3.64 -17.77 -1.11
N THR A 131 -3.07 -18.96 -0.92
CA THR A 131 -3.59 -19.91 0.08
C THR A 131 -3.52 -19.29 1.48
N ASN A 132 -4.59 -19.37 2.26
CA ASN A 132 -4.72 -18.74 3.59
C ASN A 132 -4.63 -17.20 3.60
N GLY A 133 -5.10 -16.53 2.54
CA GLY A 133 -5.04 -15.08 2.38
C GLY A 133 -5.34 -14.23 3.63
N PRO A 134 -6.44 -14.47 4.39
CA PRO A 134 -6.71 -13.72 5.62
C PRO A 134 -5.64 -13.83 6.70
N THR A 135 -4.99 -14.99 6.82
CA THR A 135 -3.90 -15.23 7.78
C THR A 135 -2.64 -14.53 7.33
N SER A 136 -2.25 -14.69 6.06
CA SER A 136 -1.09 -14.01 5.46
C SER A 136 -1.21 -12.48 5.58
N ALA A 137 -2.40 -11.93 5.29
CA ALA A 137 -2.70 -10.50 5.47
C ALA A 137 -2.54 -10.07 6.93
N SER A 138 -3.03 -10.88 7.88
CA SER A 138 -2.89 -10.59 9.31
C SER A 138 -1.43 -10.60 9.79
N GLN A 139 -0.62 -11.52 9.28
CA GLN A 139 0.81 -11.60 9.62
C GLN A 139 1.57 -10.39 9.08
N MET A 140 1.39 -10.07 7.80
CA MET A 140 2.00 -8.91 7.17
C MET A 140 1.61 -7.61 7.88
N LEU A 141 0.31 -7.37 8.11
CA LEU A 141 -0.16 -6.15 8.76
C LEU A 141 0.32 -6.03 10.22
N GLY A 142 0.46 -7.16 10.91
CA GLY A 142 1.08 -7.21 12.24
C GLY A 142 2.54 -6.75 12.20
N GLU A 143 3.32 -7.26 11.26
CA GLU A 143 4.72 -6.86 11.07
C GLU A 143 4.84 -5.39 10.65
N VAL A 144 3.99 -4.90 9.73
CA VAL A 144 3.92 -3.49 9.32
C VAL A 144 3.64 -2.59 10.52
N SER A 145 2.64 -2.93 11.35
CA SER A 145 2.36 -2.18 12.58
C SER A 145 3.55 -2.18 13.53
N ARG A 146 4.20 -3.33 13.74
CA ARG A 146 5.34 -3.49 14.65
C ARG A 146 6.53 -2.60 14.24
N ILE A 147 6.92 -2.62 12.96
CA ILE A 147 8.10 -1.90 12.48
C ILE A 147 7.87 -0.40 12.30
N LEU A 148 6.62 0.06 12.15
CA LEU A 148 6.31 1.48 12.04
C LEU A 148 6.53 2.22 13.36
N LYS A 149 7.18 3.37 13.30
CA LYS A 149 7.27 4.29 14.44
C LYS A 149 5.90 4.85 14.81
N PRO A 150 5.69 5.30 16.06
CA PRO A 150 4.64 6.26 16.39
C PRO A 150 4.65 7.46 15.42
N GLY A 151 3.50 7.79 14.84
CA GLY A 151 3.38 8.81 13.79
C GLY A 151 3.78 8.35 12.38
N GLY A 152 4.32 7.13 12.24
CA GLY A 152 4.67 6.56 10.95
C GLY A 152 3.45 6.15 10.12
N VAL A 153 3.62 6.08 8.81
CA VAL A 153 2.52 5.89 7.85
C VAL A 153 2.66 4.56 7.11
N TYR A 154 1.61 3.74 7.15
CA TYR A 154 1.39 2.67 6.17
C TYR A 154 0.48 3.19 5.06
N MET A 155 1.00 3.27 3.83
CA MET A 155 0.25 3.67 2.64
C MET A 155 -0.02 2.46 1.76
N LEU A 156 -1.28 2.02 1.72
CA LEU A 156 -1.74 0.90 0.91
C LEU A 156 -2.42 1.41 -0.36
N ILE A 157 -1.91 1.03 -1.52
CA ILE A 157 -2.48 1.27 -2.85
C ILE A 157 -3.01 -0.06 -3.38
N THR A 158 -4.31 -0.14 -3.65
CA THR A 158 -5.02 -1.41 -3.87
C THR A 158 -6.25 -1.26 -4.76
N TYR A 159 -6.74 -2.38 -5.31
CA TYR A 159 -8.10 -2.47 -5.88
C TYR A 159 -9.18 -2.75 -4.84
N GLY A 160 -8.81 -3.16 -3.63
CA GLY A 160 -9.76 -3.48 -2.59
C GLY A 160 -10.48 -2.25 -2.09
N ASP A 161 -11.80 -2.21 -2.28
CA ASP A 161 -12.66 -1.20 -1.71
C ASP A 161 -12.73 -1.32 -0.17
N PRO A 162 -13.37 -0.36 0.53
CA PRO A 162 -13.47 -0.42 1.99
C PRO A 162 -14.15 -1.67 2.51
N LYS A 163 -15.09 -2.26 1.76
CA LYS A 163 -15.73 -3.54 2.14
C LYS A 163 -14.71 -4.68 2.19
N ALA A 164 -13.78 -4.71 1.23
CA ALA A 164 -12.77 -5.75 1.11
C ALA A 164 -11.54 -5.51 1.98
N ARG A 165 -11.23 -4.27 2.38
CA ARG A 165 -9.99 -3.95 3.12
C ARG A 165 -10.19 -3.64 4.59
N MET A 166 -11.28 -2.97 4.98
CA MET A 166 -11.43 -2.48 6.36
C MET A 166 -11.45 -3.60 7.40
N THR A 167 -11.99 -4.77 7.07
CA THR A 167 -11.97 -5.98 7.92
C THR A 167 -10.55 -6.46 8.26
N HIS A 168 -9.58 -6.13 7.41
CA HIS A 168 -8.18 -6.50 7.59
C HIS A 168 -7.38 -5.38 8.23
N ILE A 169 -7.51 -4.13 7.74
CA ILE A 169 -6.65 -3.01 8.17
C ILE A 169 -7.19 -2.25 9.38
N ASN A 170 -8.49 -2.30 9.70
CA ASN A 170 -9.07 -1.54 10.82
C ASN A 170 -9.18 -2.40 12.09
N ARG A 171 -8.06 -2.98 12.53
CA ARG A 171 -8.01 -3.77 13.77
C ARG A 171 -7.41 -2.95 14.93
N PRO A 172 -8.00 -2.99 16.14
CA PRO A 172 -7.50 -2.23 17.28
C PRO A 172 -6.01 -2.45 17.59
N THR A 173 -5.52 -3.67 17.34
CA THR A 173 -4.12 -4.06 17.56
C THR A 173 -3.10 -3.27 16.74
N TYR A 174 -3.51 -2.65 15.63
CA TYR A 174 -2.60 -1.85 14.81
C TYR A 174 -2.52 -0.39 15.24
N ASN A 175 -3.48 0.07 16.05
CA ASN A 175 -3.50 1.40 16.65
C ASN A 175 -3.18 2.54 15.68
N TRP A 176 -3.80 2.56 14.50
CA TRP A 176 -3.62 3.64 13.53
C TRP A 176 -4.95 4.33 13.20
N LYS A 177 -4.85 5.60 12.78
CA LYS A 177 -5.96 6.33 12.15
C LYS A 177 -5.90 6.09 10.64
N ILE A 178 -7.05 5.86 10.01
CA ILE A 178 -7.16 5.60 8.57
C ILE A 178 -7.80 6.80 7.87
N GLU A 179 -7.13 7.31 6.84
CA GLU A 179 -7.72 8.19 5.84
C GLU A 179 -7.83 7.44 4.51
N LEU A 180 -8.97 7.60 3.82
CA LEU A 180 -9.22 6.96 2.53
C LEU A 180 -9.15 7.98 1.42
N TYR A 181 -8.48 7.62 0.33
CA TYR A 181 -8.53 8.33 -0.93
C TYR A 181 -8.94 7.39 -2.05
N ILE A 182 -9.59 7.95 -3.07
CA ILE A 182 -10.05 7.20 -4.24
C ILE A 182 -9.55 7.94 -5.46
N ILE A 183 -8.73 7.25 -6.27
CA ILE A 183 -8.11 7.82 -7.46
C ILE A 183 -8.52 7.01 -8.70
N PRO A 184 -8.94 7.66 -9.80
CA PRO A 184 -9.25 6.96 -11.04
C PRO A 184 -8.05 6.17 -11.57
N ARG A 185 -8.29 5.09 -12.31
CA ARG A 185 -7.20 4.33 -12.92
C ARG A 185 -6.45 5.16 -13.97
N PRO A 186 -5.18 4.83 -14.24
CA PRO A 186 -4.46 5.40 -15.37
C PRO A 186 -5.26 5.27 -16.68
N GLY A 187 -5.39 6.39 -17.39
CA GLY A 187 -6.11 6.45 -18.66
C GLY A 187 -7.63 6.60 -18.56
N PHE A 188 -8.22 6.66 -17.35
CA PHE A 188 -9.64 6.96 -17.20
C PHE A 188 -9.98 8.33 -17.79
N GLN A 189 -10.99 8.34 -18.67
CA GLN A 189 -11.53 9.57 -19.25
C GLN A 189 -12.95 9.78 -18.72
N LYS A 190 -13.13 10.91 -18.05
CA LYS A 190 -14.44 11.28 -17.50
C LYS A 190 -15.45 11.50 -18.64
N PRO A 191 -16.67 10.92 -18.56
CA PRO A 191 -17.71 11.16 -19.56
C PRO A 191 -18.04 12.65 -19.70
N ALA A 192 -18.23 13.09 -20.95
CA ALA A 192 -18.64 14.47 -21.24
C ALA A 192 -19.99 14.79 -20.56
N GLY A 193 -20.04 15.89 -19.81
CA GLY A 193 -21.25 16.33 -19.07
C GLY A 193 -21.32 15.89 -17.61
N SER A 194 -20.34 15.13 -17.10
CA SER A 194 -20.29 14.81 -15.66
C SER A 194 -19.86 16.03 -14.83
N THR A 195 -20.70 16.42 -13.86
CA THR A 195 -20.59 17.65 -13.06
C THR A 195 -19.69 17.51 -11.83
N SER A 196 -19.06 16.35 -11.59
CA SER A 196 -18.24 16.17 -10.40
C SER A 196 -17.02 17.10 -10.37
N SER A 197 -16.60 17.54 -9.18
CA SER A 197 -15.59 18.59 -9.05
C SER A 197 -14.20 18.11 -9.51
N PRO A 198 -13.44 18.91 -10.29
CA PRO A 198 -12.12 18.54 -10.82
C PRO A 198 -11.01 18.37 -9.76
N LYS A 199 -11.27 18.62 -8.47
CA LYS A 199 -10.27 18.53 -7.38
C LYS A 199 -10.54 17.38 -6.38
N SER A 200 -11.44 16.46 -6.74
CA SER A 200 -12.06 15.49 -5.82
C SER A 200 -11.08 14.48 -5.21
N TYR A 201 -10.21 13.85 -6.00
CA TYR A 201 -9.44 12.68 -5.56
C TYR A 201 -8.25 12.98 -4.64
N LEU A 202 -7.82 14.25 -4.52
CA LEU A 202 -6.71 14.66 -3.65
C LEU A 202 -7.16 14.99 -2.22
N SER A 203 -8.46 14.88 -1.93
CA SER A 203 -9.03 15.05 -0.60
C SER A 203 -9.48 13.70 -0.03
N PRO A 204 -9.33 13.46 1.29
CA PRO A 204 -9.84 12.25 1.90
C PRO A 204 -11.34 12.12 1.68
N VAL A 205 -11.78 10.92 1.36
CA VAL A 205 -13.19 10.55 1.24
C VAL A 205 -13.72 10.27 2.65
N PRO A 206 -14.87 10.85 3.05
CA PRO A 206 -15.48 10.54 4.32
C PRO A 206 -15.86 9.06 4.39
N ILE A 207 -15.54 8.42 5.51
CA ILE A 207 -15.96 7.05 5.85
C ILE A 207 -16.78 7.08 7.13
N ASN A 208 -17.73 6.17 7.28
CA ASN A 208 -18.51 6.04 8.50
C ASN A 208 -17.71 5.36 9.63
N GLU A 209 -18.34 5.19 10.79
CA GLU A 209 -17.72 4.54 11.97
C GLU A 209 -17.20 3.11 11.72
N ASN A 210 -17.75 2.42 10.72
CA ASN A 210 -17.32 1.08 10.32
C ASN A 210 -16.24 1.12 9.22
N GLY A 211 -15.76 2.31 8.85
CA GLY A 211 -14.79 2.52 7.79
C GLY A 211 -15.36 2.40 6.37
N MET A 212 -16.69 2.38 6.21
CA MET A 212 -17.33 2.18 4.91
C MET A 212 -17.66 3.51 4.22
N LEU A 213 -17.74 3.48 2.89
CA LEU A 213 -18.24 4.62 2.11
C LEU A 213 -19.71 4.94 2.48
N PRO A 214 -20.14 6.21 2.39
CA PRO A 214 -21.54 6.58 2.44
C PRO A 214 -22.35 5.82 1.40
N ALA A 215 -23.61 5.47 1.72
CA ALA A 215 -24.45 4.67 0.83
C ALA A 215 -24.79 5.38 -0.50
N ASP A 216 -24.73 6.71 -0.51
CA ASP A 216 -24.93 7.59 -1.66
C ASP A 216 -23.62 7.99 -2.36
N TYR A 217 -22.47 7.48 -1.91
CA TYR A 217 -21.19 7.75 -2.54
C TYR A 217 -21.09 7.02 -3.89
N VAL A 218 -20.88 7.77 -4.96
CA VAL A 218 -20.75 7.24 -6.32
C VAL A 218 -19.30 7.40 -6.79
N LEU A 219 -18.67 6.28 -7.16
CA LEU A 219 -17.35 6.30 -7.78
C LEU A 219 -17.44 6.90 -9.19
N GLU A 220 -16.54 7.82 -9.51
CA GLU A 220 -16.44 8.34 -10.87
C GLU A 220 -15.93 7.28 -11.84
N ASP A 221 -14.91 6.54 -11.44
CA ASP A 221 -14.40 5.34 -12.11
C ASP A 221 -14.76 4.11 -11.25
N PRO A 222 -15.64 3.21 -11.71
CA PRO A 222 -16.02 2.00 -10.98
C PRO A 222 -14.83 1.10 -10.62
N ASP A 223 -13.75 1.20 -11.38
CA ASP A 223 -12.53 0.42 -11.21
C ASP A 223 -11.42 1.26 -10.53
N SER A 224 -11.77 2.35 -9.84
CA SER A 224 -10.81 3.22 -9.15
C SER A 224 -9.83 2.43 -8.27
N HIS A 225 -8.63 2.95 -8.13
CA HIS A 225 -7.72 2.50 -7.08
C HIS A 225 -8.03 3.21 -5.77
N PHE A 226 -7.86 2.50 -4.67
CA PHE A 226 -8.02 3.02 -3.31
C PHE A 226 -6.64 3.23 -2.69
N ILE A 227 -6.48 4.34 -1.97
CA ILE A 227 -5.29 4.61 -1.17
C ILE A 227 -5.72 4.75 0.28
N TYR A 228 -5.29 3.80 1.12
CA TYR A 228 -5.49 3.86 2.56
C TYR A 228 -4.22 4.41 3.20
N VAL A 229 -4.35 5.53 3.90
CA VAL A 229 -3.26 6.13 4.67
C VAL A 229 -3.51 5.82 6.14
N CYS A 230 -2.77 4.84 6.66
CA CYS A 230 -2.86 4.38 8.04
C CYS A 230 -1.73 5.02 8.85
N THR A 231 -2.03 6.01 9.68
CA THR A 231 -1.05 6.71 10.53
C THR A 231 -1.04 6.09 11.93
N LYS A 232 0.07 5.45 12.31
CA LYS A 232 0.23 4.82 13.63
C LYS A 232 0.15 5.88 14.73
N ARG A 233 -0.72 5.69 15.70
CA ARG A 233 -0.85 6.59 16.84
C ARG A 233 0.34 6.39 17.78
N GLY A 234 0.73 7.46 18.47
CA GLY A 234 1.66 7.33 19.58
C GLY A 234 0.92 6.98 20.86
N ASP A 235 1.60 6.31 21.78
CA ASP A 235 1.01 5.84 23.04
C ASP A 235 0.43 6.99 23.92
N ASN A 236 0.75 8.25 23.62
CA ASN A 236 0.32 9.44 24.36
C ASN A 236 -0.77 10.29 23.65
N SER A 237 -1.27 9.91 22.46
CA SER A 237 -2.21 10.78 21.72
C SER A 237 -3.63 10.83 22.30
N ASP A 238 -4.00 9.90 23.18
CA ASP A 238 -5.35 9.85 23.77
C ASP A 238 -5.52 10.79 24.98
N LEU A 239 -4.44 11.38 25.51
CA LEU A 239 -4.49 12.29 26.66
C LEU A 239 -4.81 13.75 26.29
N SER A 240 -4.70 14.13 25.01
CA SER A 240 -4.97 15.50 24.55
C SER A 240 -6.41 15.73 24.08
N GLU A 241 -7.17 14.69 23.75
CA GLU A 241 -8.58 14.83 23.33
C GLU A 241 -9.54 14.92 24.53
N SER A 242 -9.11 14.57 25.75
CA SER A 242 -9.95 14.61 26.96
C SER A 242 -9.87 15.91 27.76
N LEU A 243 -9.13 16.93 27.31
CA LEU A 243 -8.88 18.17 28.07
C LEU A 243 -9.55 19.44 27.52
N THR A 244 -10.42 19.32 26.51
CA THR A 244 -11.05 20.50 25.86
C THR A 244 -12.57 20.61 26.03
N VAL A 245 -13.16 19.92 27.01
CA VAL A 245 -14.55 20.18 27.44
C VAL A 245 -14.55 20.46 28.93
N ASP A 246 -14.38 21.73 29.29
CA ASP A 246 -14.98 22.42 30.44
C ASP A 246 -14.27 23.77 30.68
N ILE A 247 -14.69 24.81 29.92
CA ILE A 247 -14.79 26.22 30.38
C ILE A 247 -16.00 26.85 29.67
#